data_AF-A0A4Q3M6K1-F1
#
_entry.id   AF-A0A4Q3M6K1-F1
#
_cell.length_a   1.000
_cell.length_b   1.000
_cell.length_c   1.000
_cell.angle_alpha   90.00
_cell.angle_beta   90.00
_cell.angle_gamma   90.00
#
_symmetry.space_group_name_H-M   'P 1'
#
loop_
_entity.id
_entity.type
_entity.pdbx_description
1 polymer ?
#
loop_
_entity_poly.entity_id
_entity_poly.type
_entity_poly.pdbx_seq_one_letter_code
_entity_poly.pdbx_strand_id
1 'polypeptide(L)'
;PETWAQRVIATKVRKQLGIRLLSADSLGLLGARRELQRGGTVSIFCDEARARIAMAPLFGRPAHNEGNLAAAAWLARKSHSRLVVVHCRRLTKSRFVIDATDFFHMPPEANSGERQILDDVAYLNAIIEPVILANLDQWYFLDNPTELPGSD
;
A
#
# COMPACT_ATOMS: atom_id res chain seq x y z
N PRO A 1 -14.51 1.26 6.80
CA PRO A 1 -15.60 1.51 7.77
C PRO A 1 -16.79 2.17 7.06
N GLU A 2 -17.85 1.39 6.91
CA GLU A 2 -19.05 1.74 6.15
C GLU A 2 -20.05 2.53 6.99
N THR A 3 -20.03 2.37 8.32
CA THR A 3 -20.90 3.10 9.24
C THR A 3 -20.13 4.09 10.12
N TRP A 4 -20.84 5.09 10.65
CA TRP A 4 -20.30 6.03 11.63
C TRP A 4 -19.75 5.31 12.87
N ALA A 5 -20.49 4.34 13.41
CA ALA A 5 -20.08 3.57 14.57
C ALA A 5 -18.77 2.80 14.32
N GLN A 6 -18.65 2.12 13.17
CA GLN A 6 -17.41 1.45 12.77
C GLN A 6 -16.25 2.43 12.65
N ARG A 7 -16.49 3.64 12.11
CA ARG A 7 -15.46 4.69 11.99
C ARG A 7 -14.98 5.16 13.36
N VAL A 8 -15.90 5.40 14.30
CA VAL A 8 -15.57 5.82 15.67
C VAL A 8 -14.77 4.74 16.38
N ILE A 9 -15.21 3.48 16.33
CA ILE A 9 -14.53 2.35 16.96
C ILE A 9 -13.13 2.17 16.37
N ALA A 10 -13.01 2.11 15.04
CA ALA A 10 -11.71 1.95 14.37
C ALA A 10 -10.75 3.10 14.70
N THR A 11 -11.25 4.34 14.74
CA THR A 11 -10.43 5.52 15.10
C THR A 11 -9.96 5.44 16.55
N LYS A 12 -10.85 5.09 17.48
CA LYS A 12 -10.52 4.96 18.90
C LYS A 12 -9.47 3.87 19.13
N VAL A 13 -9.67 2.68 18.56
CA VAL A 13 -8.74 1.55 18.70
C VAL A 13 -7.37 1.89 18.12
N ARG A 14 -7.30 2.47 16.91
CA ARG A 14 -6.01 2.85 16.30
C ARG A 14 -5.27 3.90 17.12
N LYS A 15 -5.98 4.89 17.67
CA LYS A 15 -5.38 5.88 18.59
C LYS A 15 -4.84 5.24 19.86
N GLN A 16 -5.55 4.26 20.43
CA GLN A 16 -5.08 3.52 21.61
C GLN A 16 -3.80 2.71 21.33
N LEU A 17 -3.60 2.28 20.08
CA LEU A 17 -2.37 1.63 19.62
C LEU A 17 -1.24 2.63 19.28
N GLY A 18 -1.41 3.93 19.60
CA GLY A 18 -0.42 4.97 19.28
C GLY A 18 -0.36 5.35 17.80
N ILE A 19 -1.30 4.87 16.97
CA ILE A 19 -1.32 5.14 15.53
C ILE A 19 -2.01 6.48 15.28
N ARG A 20 -1.27 7.41 14.66
CA ARG A 20 -1.83 8.65 14.13
C ARG A 20 -2.35 8.43 12.71
N LEU A 21 -3.66 8.55 12.52
CA LEU A 21 -4.29 8.46 11.20
C LEU A 21 -4.08 9.76 10.43
N LEU A 22 -3.64 9.61 9.18
CA LEU A 22 -3.59 10.68 8.19
C LEU A 22 -4.83 10.61 7.29
N SER A 23 -5.22 11.73 6.71
CA SER A 23 -6.30 11.79 5.73
C SER A 23 -5.91 11.04 4.44
N ALA A 24 -6.89 10.46 3.75
CA ALA A 24 -6.69 9.79 2.47
C ALA A 24 -6.76 10.79 1.30
N ASP A 25 -6.05 11.91 1.43
CA ASP A 25 -5.99 13.00 0.46
C ASP A 25 -4.56 13.53 0.29
N SER A 26 -4.40 14.53 -0.57
CA SER A 26 -3.09 15.15 -0.83
C SER A 26 -2.47 15.79 0.41
N LEU A 27 -3.28 16.32 1.33
CA LEU A 27 -2.79 16.88 2.60
C LEU A 27 -2.23 15.78 3.51
N GLY A 28 -2.88 14.63 3.55
CA GLY A 28 -2.40 13.46 4.27
C GLY A 28 -1.08 12.95 3.71
N LEU A 29 -0.94 12.91 2.39
CA LEU A 29 0.31 12.51 1.72
C LEU A 29 1.46 13.49 2.01
N LEU A 30 1.19 14.80 2.01
CA LEU A 30 2.17 15.81 2.43
C LEU A 30 2.54 15.66 3.92
N GLY A 31 1.57 15.34 4.77
CA GLY A 31 1.79 15.03 6.18
C GLY A 31 2.67 13.80 6.39
N ALA A 32 2.43 12.73 5.64
CA ALA A 32 3.25 11.52 5.63
C ALA A 32 4.70 11.83 5.25
N ARG A 33 4.91 12.63 4.20
CA ARG A 33 6.27 13.05 3.81
C ARG A 33 6.99 13.79 4.92
N ARG A 34 6.32 14.73 5.58
CA ARG A 34 6.92 15.49 6.71
C ARG A 34 7.27 14.58 7.87
N GLU A 35 6.47 13.56 8.14
CA GLU A 35 6.76 12.58 9.18
C GLU A 35 8.01 11.78 8.85
N LEU A 36 8.12 11.26 7.62
CA LEU A 36 9.30 10.52 7.16
C LEU A 36 10.57 11.38 7.21
N GLN A 37 10.50 12.66 6.81
CA GLN A 37 11.62 13.59 6.86
C GLN A 37 12.11 13.89 8.28
N ARG A 38 11.27 13.67 9.30
CA ARG A 38 11.64 13.79 10.72
C ARG A 38 12.22 12.50 11.31
N GLY A 39 12.43 11.47 10.49
CA GLY A 39 12.85 10.14 10.93
C GLY A 39 11.70 9.29 11.49
N GLY A 40 10.44 9.71 11.29
CA GLY A 40 9.26 8.95 11.66
C GLY A 40 8.99 7.79 10.70
N THR A 41 7.89 7.07 10.95
CA THR A 41 7.45 5.93 10.13
C THR A 41 6.03 6.15 9.62
N VAL A 42 5.79 5.74 8.38
CA VAL A 42 4.46 5.76 7.75
C VAL A 42 4.15 4.35 7.26
N SER A 43 2.93 3.89 7.53
CA SER A 43 2.41 2.61 7.04
C SER A 43 1.27 2.87 6.05
N ILE A 44 1.29 2.19 4.92
CA ILE A 44 0.32 2.30 3.83
C ILE A 44 -0.06 0.88 3.36
N PHE A 45 -1.36 0.65 3.17
CA PHE A 45 -1.85 -0.59 2.57
C PHE A 45 -1.75 -0.48 1.05
N CYS A 46 -0.81 -1.20 0.45
CA CYS A 46 -0.46 -1.04 -0.97
C CYS A 46 -1.48 -1.68 -1.92
N ASP A 47 -2.15 -2.73 -1.47
CA ASP A 47 -3.09 -3.59 -2.20
C ASP A 47 -4.53 -3.05 -2.22
N GLU A 48 -4.70 -1.72 -2.12
CA GLU A 48 -6.03 -1.10 -1.95
C GLU A 48 -6.99 -1.40 -3.10
N ALA A 49 -8.29 -1.36 -2.81
CA ALA A 49 -9.34 -1.35 -3.82
C ALA A 49 -10.01 0.02 -3.95
N ARG A 50 -10.13 0.54 -5.17
CA ARG A 50 -10.87 1.77 -5.50
C ARG A 50 -12.02 1.44 -6.42
N ALA A 51 -13.21 1.97 -6.13
CA ALA A 51 -14.44 1.62 -6.85
C ALA A 51 -14.65 0.10 -6.99
N ARG A 52 -14.25 -0.67 -5.96
CA ARG A 52 -14.23 -2.15 -5.90
C ARG A 52 -13.17 -2.84 -6.77
N ILE A 53 -12.37 -2.11 -7.53
CA ILE A 53 -11.29 -2.64 -8.35
C ILE A 53 -10.01 -2.68 -7.52
N ALA A 54 -9.33 -3.83 -7.49
CA ALA A 54 -8.01 -3.93 -6.86
C ALA A 54 -6.97 -3.10 -7.65
N MET A 55 -6.27 -2.20 -6.95
CA MET A 55 -5.24 -1.32 -7.54
C MET A 55 -3.85 -1.95 -7.50
N ALA A 56 -3.65 -2.92 -6.61
CA ALA A 56 -2.45 -3.75 -6.56
C ALA A 56 -2.81 -5.12 -5.97
N PRO A 57 -2.06 -6.18 -6.32
CA PRO A 57 -0.97 -6.17 -7.27
C PRO A 57 -1.50 -6.07 -8.72
N LEU A 58 -0.60 -5.91 -9.67
CA LEU A 58 -0.97 -5.66 -11.07
C LEU A 58 -1.47 -6.93 -11.76
N PHE A 59 -0.95 -8.12 -11.42
CA PHE A 59 -1.33 -9.39 -12.03
C PHE A 59 -1.28 -9.35 -13.57
N GLY A 60 -0.21 -8.76 -14.11
CA GLY A 60 -0.02 -8.58 -15.56
C GLY A 60 -0.69 -7.34 -16.16
N ARG A 61 -1.53 -6.60 -15.41
CA ARG A 61 -2.07 -5.31 -15.88
C ARG A 61 -0.98 -4.25 -16.04
N PRO A 62 -1.17 -3.25 -16.91
CA PRO A 62 -0.25 -2.12 -17.01
C PRO A 62 -0.13 -1.38 -15.67
N ALA A 63 1.07 -0.89 -15.37
CA ALA A 63 1.28 0.00 -14.24
C ALA A 63 0.48 1.30 -14.43
N HIS A 64 -0.01 1.87 -13.32
CA HIS A 64 -0.78 3.11 -13.30
C HIS A 64 -0.41 3.97 -12.08
N ASN A 65 -0.77 5.26 -12.11
CA ASN A 65 -0.45 6.21 -11.05
C ASN A 65 -1.58 6.40 -10.01
N GLU A 66 -2.70 5.68 -10.13
CA GLU A 66 -3.94 5.96 -9.37
C GLU A 66 -4.09 5.26 -8.01
N GLY A 67 -3.02 4.67 -7.45
CA GLY A 67 -3.11 3.84 -6.23
C GLY A 67 -2.01 4.05 -5.20
N ASN A 68 -2.12 3.32 -4.09
CA ASN A 68 -1.18 3.43 -2.97
C ASN A 68 0.27 3.02 -3.30
N LEU A 69 0.50 2.20 -4.34
CA LEU A 69 1.85 1.96 -4.84
C LEU A 69 2.52 3.24 -5.35
N ALA A 70 1.80 4.07 -6.10
CA ALA A 70 2.33 5.34 -6.59
C ALA A 70 2.57 6.32 -5.42
N ALA A 71 1.68 6.33 -4.43
CA ALA A 71 1.87 7.12 -3.22
C ALA A 71 3.10 6.68 -2.39
N ALA A 72 3.30 5.37 -2.22
CA ALA A 72 4.43 4.80 -1.51
C ALA A 72 5.76 5.11 -2.22
N ALA A 73 5.81 4.93 -3.55
CA ALA A 73 6.95 5.31 -4.37
C ALA A 73 7.27 6.81 -4.23
N TRP A 74 6.26 7.67 -4.37
CA TRP A 74 6.42 9.11 -4.23
C TRP A 74 6.96 9.50 -2.86
N LEU A 75 6.46 8.89 -1.78
CA LEU A 75 6.97 9.13 -0.43
C LEU A 75 8.43 8.74 -0.33
N ALA A 76 8.78 7.51 -0.69
CA ALA A 76 10.15 7.00 -0.63
C ALA A 76 11.13 7.89 -1.40
N ARG A 77 10.75 8.32 -2.61
CA ARG A 77 11.54 9.25 -3.44
C ARG A 77 11.71 10.62 -2.78
N LYS A 78 10.62 11.22 -2.29
CA LYS A 78 10.63 12.61 -1.78
C LYS A 78 11.16 12.76 -0.35
N SER A 79 11.27 11.67 0.40
CA SER A 79 11.88 11.65 1.73
C SER A 79 13.18 10.86 1.82
N HIS A 80 13.63 10.24 0.71
CA HIS A 80 14.78 9.33 0.68
C HIS A 80 14.69 8.20 1.73
N SER A 81 13.46 7.77 2.05
CA SER A 81 13.22 6.78 3.08
C SER A 81 13.46 5.36 2.57
N ARG A 82 13.82 4.46 3.49
CA ARG A 82 13.79 3.02 3.25
C ARG A 82 12.35 2.51 3.29
N LEU A 83 12.11 1.46 2.53
CA LEU A 83 10.87 0.73 2.44
C LEU A 83 11.04 -0.64 3.08
N VAL A 84 9.95 -1.20 3.57
CA VAL A 84 9.82 -2.59 4.01
C VAL A 84 8.41 -3.05 3.69
N VAL A 85 8.29 -4.23 3.08
CA VAL A 85 6.97 -4.84 2.84
C VAL A 85 6.67 -5.76 3.99
N VAL A 86 5.55 -5.52 4.67
CA VAL A 86 5.09 -6.31 5.81
C VAL A 86 3.77 -6.97 5.44
N HIS A 87 3.64 -8.26 5.72
CA HIS A 87 2.38 -8.99 5.55
C HIS A 87 2.07 -9.83 6.79
N CYS A 88 0.80 -10.15 6.96
CA CYS A 88 0.30 -10.89 8.12
C CYS A 88 -0.51 -12.08 7.64
N ARG A 89 -0.23 -13.25 8.21
CA ARG A 89 -0.92 -14.50 7.89
C ARG A 89 -1.54 -15.08 9.14
N ARG A 90 -2.76 -15.59 9.02
CA ARG A 90 -3.41 -16.32 10.10
C ARG A 90 -2.88 -17.75 10.07
N LEU A 91 -2.42 -18.23 11.23
CA LEU A 91 -2.02 -19.62 11.41
C LEU A 91 -3.27 -20.46 11.70
N THR A 92 -3.67 -20.51 12.97
CA THR A 92 -4.89 -21.19 13.41
C THR A 92 -5.62 -20.34 14.43
N LYS A 93 -6.95 -20.40 14.44
CA LYS A 93 -7.81 -19.61 15.34
C LYS A 93 -7.42 -18.12 15.29
N SER A 94 -7.04 -17.53 16.43
CA SER A 94 -6.65 -16.12 16.56
C SER A 94 -5.14 -15.92 16.68
N ARG A 95 -4.33 -16.81 16.09
CA ARG A 95 -2.86 -16.67 16.04
C ARG A 95 -2.43 -16.19 14.67
N PHE A 96 -1.54 -15.20 14.66
CA PHE A 96 -1.04 -14.55 13.46
C PHE A 96 0.50 -14.56 13.46
N VAL A 97 1.08 -14.64 12.27
CA VAL A 97 2.51 -14.40 12.04
C VAL A 97 2.65 -13.16 11.15
N ILE A 98 3.62 -12.32 11.49
CA ILE A 98 3.97 -11.13 10.71
C ILE A 98 5.35 -11.38 10.14
N ASP A 99 5.44 -11.30 8.83
CA ASP A 99 6.67 -11.43 8.07
C ASP A 99 6.97 -10.11 7.36
N ALA A 100 8.26 -9.83 7.18
CA ALA A 100 8.73 -8.61 6.54
C ALA A 100 9.89 -8.90 5.59
N THR A 101 10.01 -8.13 4.52
CA THR A 101 11.23 -8.10 3.72
C THR A 101 12.36 -7.43 4.49
N ASP A 102 13.58 -7.55 3.98
CA ASP A 102 14.63 -6.61 4.37
C ASP A 102 14.25 -5.17 4.00
N PHE A 103 14.88 -4.20 4.66
CA PHE A 103 14.76 -2.81 4.26
C PHE A 103 15.45 -2.57 2.92
N PHE A 104 14.79 -1.87 2.02
CA PHE A 104 15.32 -1.52 0.70
C PHE A 104 15.09 -0.05 0.36
N HIS A 105 15.79 0.45 -0.65
CA HIS A 105 15.57 1.76 -1.25
C HIS A 105 14.94 1.60 -2.63
N MET A 106 14.29 2.66 -3.11
CA MET A 106 13.96 2.74 -4.54
C MET A 106 15.26 2.77 -5.35
N PRO A 107 15.34 2.07 -6.49
CA PRO A 107 16.51 2.12 -7.38
C PRO A 107 16.69 3.55 -7.92
N PRO A 108 17.85 3.94 -8.45
CA PRO A 108 18.01 5.25 -9.10
C PRO A 108 16.94 5.52 -10.17
N GLU A 109 16.55 6.78 -10.34
CA GLU A 109 15.62 7.17 -11.41
C GLU A 109 16.30 6.95 -12.76
N ALA A 110 15.62 6.25 -13.68
CA ALA A 110 16.08 5.99 -15.04
C ALA A 110 15.32 6.85 -16.07
N ASN A 111 14.16 7.37 -15.69
CA ASN A 111 13.26 8.18 -16.51
C ASN A 111 12.83 9.42 -15.72
N SER A 112 11.94 10.23 -16.31
CA SER A 112 11.38 11.42 -15.65
C SER A 112 9.87 11.51 -15.84
N GLY A 113 9.23 12.36 -15.05
CA GLY A 113 7.79 12.61 -15.12
C GLY A 113 6.95 11.35 -14.88
N GLU A 114 5.88 11.21 -15.65
CA GLU A 114 4.95 10.08 -15.53
C GLU A 114 5.62 8.73 -15.75
N ARG A 115 6.58 8.64 -16.69
CA ARG A 115 7.25 7.38 -16.97
C ARG A 115 7.99 6.83 -15.74
N GLN A 116 8.66 7.70 -14.99
CA GLN A 116 9.34 7.31 -13.75
C GLN A 116 8.35 6.81 -12.68
N ILE A 117 7.15 7.40 -12.61
CA ILE A 117 6.11 6.95 -11.67
C ILE A 117 5.65 5.53 -12.02
N LEU A 118 5.44 5.25 -13.30
CA LEU A 118 5.04 3.92 -13.75
C LEU A 118 6.13 2.86 -13.49
N ASP A 119 7.40 3.21 -13.73
CA ASP A 119 8.53 2.32 -13.43
C ASP A 119 8.64 2.04 -11.92
N ASP A 120 8.43 3.06 -11.08
CA ASP A 120 8.44 2.91 -9.63
C ASP A 120 7.30 2.01 -9.13
N VAL A 121 6.10 2.14 -9.71
CA VAL A 121 4.96 1.27 -9.40
C VAL A 121 5.25 -0.17 -9.82
N ALA A 122 5.79 -0.39 -11.02
CA ALA A 122 6.16 -1.71 -11.50
C ALA A 122 7.22 -2.37 -10.61
N TYR A 123 8.22 -1.59 -10.16
CA TYR A 123 9.25 -2.06 -9.24
C TYR A 123 8.65 -2.51 -7.90
N LEU A 124 7.80 -1.69 -7.28
CA LEU A 124 7.14 -2.08 -6.03
C LEU A 124 6.21 -3.27 -6.21
N ASN A 125 5.49 -3.34 -7.33
CA ASN A 125 4.64 -4.48 -7.64
C ASN A 125 5.44 -5.79 -7.74
N ALA A 126 6.62 -5.78 -8.36
CA ALA A 126 7.48 -6.95 -8.47
C ALA A 126 7.92 -7.51 -7.09
N ILE A 127 7.90 -6.69 -6.04
CA ILE A 127 8.21 -7.10 -4.67
C ILE A 127 6.95 -7.63 -3.96
N ILE A 128 5.81 -6.98 -4.15
CA ILE A 128 4.57 -7.28 -3.42
C ILE A 128 3.79 -8.45 -4.04
N GLU A 129 3.72 -8.53 -5.37
CA GLU A 129 2.93 -9.53 -6.08
C GLU A 129 3.31 -10.98 -5.72
N PRO A 130 4.60 -11.35 -5.63
CA PRO A 130 4.97 -12.71 -5.17
C PRO A 130 4.50 -13.03 -3.76
N VAL A 131 4.50 -12.04 -2.85
CA VAL A 131 4.01 -12.22 -1.47
C VAL A 131 2.51 -12.48 -1.46
N ILE A 132 1.75 -11.77 -2.29
CA ILE A 132 0.30 -11.96 -2.42
C ILE A 132 -0.01 -13.31 -3.07
N LEU A 133 0.67 -13.67 -4.17
CA LEU A 133 0.49 -14.95 -4.85
C LEU A 133 0.76 -16.14 -3.94
N ALA A 134 1.80 -16.06 -3.10
CA ALA A 134 2.12 -17.13 -2.13
C ALA A 134 1.07 -17.27 -1.00
N ASN A 135 0.19 -16.29 -0.82
CA ASN A 135 -0.78 -16.21 0.28
C ASN A 135 -2.18 -15.84 -0.21
N LEU A 136 -2.50 -16.22 -1.44
CA LEU A 136 -3.65 -15.71 -2.18
C LEU A 136 -4.98 -16.04 -1.48
N ASP A 137 -5.07 -17.21 -0.85
CA ASP A 137 -6.22 -17.69 -0.09
C ASP A 137 -6.54 -16.87 1.18
N GLN A 138 -5.55 -16.11 1.68
CA GLN A 138 -5.70 -15.24 2.84
C GLN A 138 -5.68 -13.75 2.48
N TRP A 139 -5.61 -13.42 1.18
CA TRP A 139 -5.60 -12.04 0.74
C TRP A 139 -7.00 -11.42 0.83
N TYR A 140 -7.09 -10.26 1.47
CA TYR A 140 -8.38 -9.63 1.79
C TYR A 140 -9.20 -9.26 0.54
N PHE A 141 -8.54 -9.00 -0.59
CA PHE A 141 -9.17 -8.58 -1.85
C PHE A 141 -9.29 -9.72 -2.87
N LEU A 142 -9.20 -10.98 -2.44
CA LEU A 142 -9.32 -12.15 -3.33
C LEU A 142 -10.61 -12.12 -4.17
N ASP A 143 -11.73 -11.67 -3.59
CA ASP A 143 -13.02 -11.60 -4.26
C ASP A 143 -13.26 -10.28 -5.02
N ASN A 144 -12.28 -9.36 -5.00
CA ASN A 144 -12.40 -8.11 -5.71
C ASN A 144 -12.00 -8.28 -7.18
N PRO A 145 -12.79 -7.74 -8.12
CA PRO A 145 -12.39 -7.73 -9.52
C PRO A 145 -11.15 -6.86 -9.73
N THR A 146 -10.34 -7.24 -10.72
CA THR A 146 -9.17 -6.47 -11.17
C THR A 146 -9.50 -5.53 -12.34
N GLU A 147 -10.70 -5.65 -12.90
CA GLU A 147 -11.20 -4.91 -14.08
C GLU A 147 -12.70 -4.58 -13.91
N LEU A 148 -13.21 -3.60 -14.65
CA LEU A 148 -14.65 -3.32 -14.69
C LEU A 148 -15.35 -4.30 -15.64
N PRO A 149 -16.60 -4.70 -15.37
CA PRO A 149 -17.38 -5.48 -16.34
C PRO A 149 -17.55 -4.68 -17.65
N GLY A 150 -17.05 -5.21 -18.77
CA GLY A 150 -17.25 -4.66 -20.11
C GLY A 150 -16.09 -3.85 -20.72
N SER A 151 -14.85 -4.07 -20.28
CA SER A 151 -13.64 -3.47 -20.87
C SER A 151 -13.00 -4.32 -21.98
N ASP A 152 -13.82 -4.89 -22.86
CA ASP A 152 -13.41 -5.47 -24.16
C ASP A 152 -13.70 -4.48 -25.30
#